data_AF-A0A813R9G2-F1
#
_entry.id   AF-A0A813R9G2-F1
#
_cell.length_a   1.000
_cell.length_b   1.000
_cell.length_c   1.000
_cell.angle_alpha   90.00
_cell.angle_beta   90.00
_cell.angle_gamma   90.00
#
_symmetry.space_group_name_H-M   'P 1'
#
loop_
_entity.id
_entity.type
_entity.pdbx_description
1 polymer ?
#
loop_
_entity_poly.entity_id
_entity_poly.type
_entity_poly.pdbx_seq_one_letter_code
_entity_poly.pdbx_strand_id
1 'polypeptide(L)'
;MKVIIDAHQAHEILKSSIYKRHKSNRWLIDTLLIVNPFTIESESLLKAFKIKVINTLSQWSTQNKYEELVSTIGTRIDHRLALLQSNTNKLSLSKLVKQVTMDAFLSTILGVHANEDLLTELPDLIIHLWKNRTDTAARHRLQELFSANKDNFSQSEFWQHLQTILADHMDDILKITKNDFDEKVSNPLNIIVPGWETMWRVVFYSLLELLRRPDLLEELRAQLNDSPKSHPVLLEWVLKETLRLYPPTKNIYRTNVQTDEQVCISVLDIHRNKTVWGADALNFRPQRFQRELTDEQKRCYLPFSISCPARHKFAYTFAGALVSQILNNYPKINITEECLLPTVDLTLDITRDSYHDLTITV
;
A
#
# COMPACT_ATOMS: atom_id res chain seq x y z
N MET A 1 -26.58 6.69 2.05
CA MET A 1 -25.23 7.27 1.83
C MET A 1 -25.12 7.65 0.36
N LYS A 2 -24.81 8.91 0.06
CA LYS A 2 -24.71 9.43 -1.32
C LYS A 2 -23.38 9.02 -1.94
N VAL A 3 -23.39 8.45 -3.15
CA VAL A 3 -22.15 8.11 -3.88
C VAL A 3 -21.76 9.28 -4.79
N ILE A 4 -20.50 9.72 -4.69
CA ILE A 4 -19.93 10.84 -5.44
C ILE A 4 -18.98 10.26 -6.49
N ILE A 5 -19.34 10.45 -7.77
CA ILE A 5 -18.55 10.04 -8.94
C ILE A 5 -18.11 11.23 -9.81
N ASP A 6 -18.55 12.43 -9.46
CA ASP A 6 -18.09 13.68 -10.07
C ASP A 6 -16.80 14.13 -9.37
N ALA A 7 -15.74 14.34 -10.15
CA ALA A 7 -14.44 14.67 -9.58
C ALA A 7 -14.42 16.07 -8.96
N HIS A 8 -15.12 17.05 -9.55
CA HIS A 8 -15.20 18.39 -9.00
C HIS A 8 -15.83 18.38 -7.60
N GLN A 9 -17.00 17.77 -7.46
CA GLN A 9 -17.67 17.58 -6.19
C GLN A 9 -16.81 16.79 -5.19
N ALA A 10 -16.10 15.76 -5.65
CA ALA A 10 -15.17 15.01 -4.80
C ALA A 10 -14.07 15.91 -4.23
N HIS A 11 -13.46 16.79 -5.03
CA HIS A 11 -12.43 17.73 -4.56
C HIS A 11 -12.99 18.74 -3.56
N GLU A 12 -14.19 19.28 -3.81
CA GLU A 12 -14.85 20.20 -2.88
C GLU A 12 -15.11 19.55 -1.51
N ILE A 13 -15.64 18.33 -1.51
CA ILE A 13 -15.86 17.55 -0.28
C ILE A 13 -14.53 17.26 0.43
N LEU A 14 -13.49 16.87 -0.31
CA LEU A 14 -12.20 16.52 0.29
C LEU A 14 -11.48 17.71 0.92
N LYS A 15 -11.64 18.92 0.37
CA LYS A 15 -11.04 20.17 0.88
C LYS A 15 -11.90 20.87 1.94
N SER A 16 -13.17 20.50 2.05
CA SER A 16 -14.12 21.12 2.97
C SER A 16 -13.72 20.91 4.43
N SER A 17 -13.88 21.95 5.25
CA SER A 17 -13.79 21.86 6.71
C SER A 17 -15.04 21.25 7.34
N ILE A 18 -16.17 21.22 6.62
CA ILE A 18 -17.48 20.70 7.08
C ILE A 18 -17.54 19.18 6.93
N TYR A 19 -16.97 18.64 5.85
CA TYR A 19 -16.89 17.20 5.64
C TYR A 19 -15.65 16.62 6.32
N LYS A 20 -15.84 16.03 7.50
CA LYS A 20 -14.77 15.34 8.23
C LYS A 20 -14.69 13.88 7.82
N ARG A 21 -13.57 13.23 8.16
CA ARG A 21 -13.40 11.78 7.97
C ARG A 21 -14.59 11.06 8.64
N HIS A 22 -15.20 10.13 7.92
CA HIS A 22 -16.26 9.31 8.51
C HIS A 22 -15.72 8.56 9.73
N LYS A 23 -16.56 8.34 10.75
CA LYS A 23 -16.17 7.70 12.01
C LYS A 23 -15.37 6.44 11.72
N SER A 24 -14.22 6.34 12.39
CA SER A 24 -13.28 5.27 12.14
C SER A 24 -13.93 3.91 12.43
N ASN A 25 -13.47 2.92 11.69
CA ASN A 25 -13.89 1.54 11.89
C ASN A 25 -13.38 1.07 13.25
N ARG A 26 -14.26 1.08 14.27
CA ARG A 26 -13.91 0.78 15.67
C ARG A 26 -13.22 -0.57 15.83
N TRP A 27 -13.50 -1.53 14.94
CA TRP A 27 -12.82 -2.81 14.89
C TRP A 27 -11.29 -2.71 14.73
N LEU A 28 -10.74 -1.68 14.07
CA LEU A 28 -9.28 -1.49 13.97
C LEU A 28 -8.65 -1.25 15.33
N ILE A 29 -9.38 -0.56 16.23
CA ILE A 29 -8.96 -0.35 17.62
C ILE A 29 -9.14 -1.66 18.39
N ASP A 30 -10.30 -2.29 18.28
CA ASP A 30 -10.65 -3.44 19.14
C ASP A 30 -9.96 -4.76 18.74
N THR A 31 -9.63 -4.92 17.45
CA THR A 31 -9.05 -6.15 16.88
C THR A 31 -7.57 -6.03 16.63
N LEU A 32 -7.14 -4.88 16.08
CA LEU A 32 -5.75 -4.66 15.70
C LEU A 32 -5.03 -3.68 16.63
N LEU A 33 -5.69 -3.15 17.66
CA LEU A 33 -5.09 -2.25 18.66
C LEU A 33 -4.45 -0.98 18.06
N ILE A 34 -5.00 -0.47 16.95
CA ILE A 34 -4.47 0.70 16.23
C ILE A 34 -5.08 2.00 16.77
N VAL A 35 -4.24 2.94 17.20
CA VAL A 35 -4.60 4.27 17.76
C VAL A 35 -3.84 5.40 17.06
N ASN A 36 -3.88 5.42 15.74
CA ASN A 36 -3.21 6.43 14.91
C ASN A 36 -4.25 7.41 14.32
N PRO A 37 -3.87 8.37 13.47
CA PRO A 37 -4.83 9.30 12.86
C PRO A 37 -5.92 8.66 11.99
N PHE A 38 -5.82 7.37 11.64
CA PHE A 38 -6.89 6.66 10.95
C PHE A 38 -8.03 6.27 11.88
N THR A 39 -7.73 6.04 13.16
CA THR A 39 -8.71 5.60 14.16
C THR A 39 -9.11 6.70 15.14
N ILE A 40 -8.28 7.73 15.29
CA ILE A 40 -8.49 8.85 16.23
C ILE A 40 -8.81 10.14 15.47
N GLU A 41 -9.93 10.76 15.81
CA GLU A 41 -10.37 12.05 15.28
C GLU A 41 -9.68 13.21 16.04
N SER A 42 -8.41 13.47 15.73
CA SER A 42 -7.64 14.59 16.30
C SER A 42 -6.82 15.30 15.22
N GLU A 43 -7.05 16.60 15.03
CA GLU A 43 -6.36 17.40 14.02
C GLU A 43 -4.88 17.63 14.38
N SER A 44 -4.58 17.83 15.66
CA SER A 44 -3.20 17.95 16.17
C SER A 44 -2.43 16.66 15.96
N LEU A 45 -3.02 15.51 16.34
CA LEU A 45 -2.40 14.20 16.15
C LEU A 45 -2.17 13.91 14.67
N LEU A 46 -3.17 14.16 13.82
CA LEU A 46 -3.03 14.00 12.37
C LEU A 46 -1.89 14.86 11.83
N LYS A 47 -1.78 16.11 12.26
CA LYS A 47 -0.72 17.02 11.81
C LYS A 47 0.66 16.53 12.25
N ALA A 48 0.84 16.21 13.52
CA ALA A 48 2.11 15.72 14.06
C ALA A 48 2.58 14.43 13.38
N PHE A 49 1.67 13.44 13.27
CA PHE A 49 1.94 12.18 12.60
C PHE A 49 2.31 12.39 11.13
N LYS A 50 1.56 13.22 10.39
CA LYS A 50 1.85 13.51 8.98
C LYS A 50 3.19 14.20 8.80
N ILE A 51 3.55 15.16 9.66
CA ILE A 51 4.85 15.85 9.58
C ILE A 51 5.99 14.83 9.73
N LYS A 52 5.92 13.95 10.74
CA LYS A 52 6.94 12.91 10.93
C LYS A 52 7.06 12.01 9.70
N VAL A 53 5.94 11.49 9.20
CA VAL A 53 5.94 10.62 8.01
C VAL A 53 6.49 11.37 6.79
N ILE A 54 6.02 12.59 6.48
CA ILE A 54 6.50 13.36 5.32
C ILE A 54 8.00 13.62 5.41
N ASN A 55 8.51 14.01 6.59
CA ASN A 55 9.93 14.28 6.78
C ASN A 55 10.81 13.03 6.60
N THR A 56 10.32 11.86 7.02
CA THR A 56 11.01 10.59 6.76
C THR A 56 10.97 10.23 5.28
N LEU A 57 9.80 10.35 4.63
CA LEU A 57 9.63 9.96 3.24
C LEU A 57 10.32 10.90 2.24
N SER A 58 10.46 12.19 2.56
CA SER A 58 11.05 13.18 1.65
C SER A 58 12.53 12.91 1.34
N GLN A 59 13.25 12.27 2.26
CA GLN A 59 14.65 11.88 2.09
C GLN A 59 14.86 10.91 0.92
N TRP A 60 13.86 10.06 0.64
CA TRP A 60 13.89 9.00 -0.38
C TRP A 60 13.60 9.49 -1.79
N SER A 61 13.42 10.79 -1.99
CA SER A 61 13.14 11.39 -3.30
C SER A 61 14.38 11.83 -4.07
N THR A 62 15.57 11.65 -3.50
CA THR A 62 16.87 11.98 -4.13
C THR A 62 17.44 10.77 -4.88
N GLN A 63 18.17 11.01 -5.98
CA GLN A 63 18.75 9.95 -6.81
C GLN A 63 19.62 8.98 -6.00
N ASN A 64 20.52 9.49 -5.16
CA ASN A 64 21.41 8.66 -4.34
C ASN A 64 20.63 7.73 -3.39
N LYS A 65 19.54 8.23 -2.79
CA LYS A 65 18.69 7.43 -1.90
C LYS A 65 17.86 6.40 -2.66
N TYR A 66 17.51 6.66 -3.91
CA TYR A 66 16.87 5.66 -4.75
C TYR A 66 17.81 4.48 -5.03
N GLU A 67 19.08 4.73 -5.34
CA GLU A 67 20.05 3.65 -5.57
C GLU A 67 20.29 2.80 -4.31
N GLU A 68 20.39 3.45 -3.15
CA GLU A 68 20.49 2.78 -1.85
C GLU A 68 19.24 1.94 -1.55
N LEU A 69 18.06 2.48 -1.82
CA LEU A 69 16.78 1.79 -1.67
C LEU A 69 16.72 0.55 -2.56
N VAL A 70 17.03 0.70 -3.85
CA VAL A 70 17.03 -0.40 -4.83
C VAL A 70 18.00 -1.50 -4.42
N SER A 71 19.23 -1.14 -4.04
CA SER A 71 20.25 -2.10 -3.56
C SER A 71 19.79 -2.86 -2.31
N THR A 72 19.20 -2.14 -1.36
CA THR A 72 18.70 -2.75 -0.11
C THR A 72 17.53 -3.69 -0.41
N ILE A 73 16.57 -3.27 -1.23
CA ILE A 73 15.44 -4.11 -1.63
C ILE A 73 15.90 -5.36 -2.39
N GLY A 74 16.87 -5.23 -3.31
CA GLY A 74 17.43 -6.35 -4.07
C GLY A 74 17.97 -7.45 -3.15
N THR A 75 18.87 -7.08 -2.22
CA THR A 75 19.44 -8.02 -1.25
C THR A 75 18.36 -8.75 -0.43
N ARG A 76 17.28 -8.04 -0.04
CA ARG A 76 16.18 -8.62 0.76
C ARG A 76 15.32 -9.57 -0.07
N ILE A 77 15.07 -9.21 -1.33
CA ILE A 77 14.42 -10.10 -2.28
C ILE A 77 15.22 -11.39 -2.36
N ASP A 78 16.49 -11.35 -2.75
CA ASP A 78 17.34 -12.54 -2.93
C ASP A 78 17.30 -13.49 -1.72
N HIS A 79 17.43 -12.93 -0.52
CA HIS A 79 17.30 -13.70 0.72
C HIS A 79 15.93 -14.39 0.84
N ARG A 80 14.84 -13.64 0.62
CA ARG A 80 13.48 -14.16 0.66
C ARG A 80 13.25 -15.23 -0.41
N LEU A 81 13.85 -15.08 -1.59
CA LEU A 81 13.73 -16.04 -2.69
C LEU A 81 14.39 -17.36 -2.33
N ALA A 82 15.62 -17.31 -1.79
CA ALA A 82 16.35 -18.51 -1.38
C ALA A 82 15.56 -19.34 -0.36
N LEU A 83 14.84 -18.70 0.56
CA LEU A 83 13.99 -19.37 1.54
C LEU A 83 12.71 -19.97 0.92
N LEU A 84 12.18 -19.36 -0.13
CA LEU A 84 10.97 -19.81 -0.80
C LEU A 84 11.26 -20.94 -1.80
N GLN A 85 12.39 -20.89 -2.52
CA GLN A 85 12.79 -21.89 -3.52
C GLN A 85 13.20 -23.23 -2.91
N SER A 86 13.72 -23.24 -1.67
CA SER A 86 14.09 -24.48 -0.98
C SER A 86 12.89 -25.41 -0.71
N ASN A 87 11.66 -24.89 -0.86
CA ASN A 87 10.43 -25.61 -0.52
C ASN A 87 9.63 -26.14 -1.72
N THR A 88 9.65 -25.50 -2.91
CA THR A 88 9.06 -26.00 -4.18
C THR A 88 9.47 -25.10 -5.37
N ASN A 89 9.48 -25.62 -6.61
CA ASN A 89 9.64 -24.81 -7.84
C ASN A 89 8.42 -23.91 -8.17
N LYS A 90 7.36 -23.95 -7.36
CA LYS A 90 6.16 -23.11 -7.49
C LYS A 90 6.06 -22.19 -6.28
N LEU A 91 5.78 -20.92 -6.50
CA LEU A 91 5.62 -19.91 -5.45
C LEU A 91 4.27 -19.21 -5.59
N SER A 92 3.59 -18.92 -4.47
CA SER A 92 2.43 -18.02 -4.51
C SER A 92 2.90 -16.59 -4.76
N LEU A 93 2.47 -15.96 -5.85
CA LEU A 93 2.85 -14.59 -6.19
C LEU A 93 2.37 -13.61 -5.12
N SER A 94 1.15 -13.80 -4.61
CA SER A 94 0.59 -12.93 -3.58
C SER A 94 1.40 -13.00 -2.29
N LYS A 95 1.82 -14.21 -1.87
CA LYS A 95 2.67 -14.42 -0.69
C LYS A 95 4.05 -13.78 -0.88
N LEU A 96 4.69 -14.00 -2.02
CA LEU A 96 5.98 -13.38 -2.35
C LEU A 96 5.91 -11.85 -2.25
N VAL A 97 4.94 -11.24 -2.93
CA VAL A 97 4.81 -9.76 -2.98
C VAL A 97 4.52 -9.19 -1.60
N LYS A 98 3.64 -9.82 -0.81
CA LYS A 98 3.33 -9.41 0.57
C LYS A 98 4.59 -9.42 1.45
N GLN A 99 5.35 -10.51 1.44
CA GLN A 99 6.53 -10.71 2.27
C GLN A 99 7.67 -9.77 1.88
N VAL A 100 7.99 -9.69 0.59
CA VAL A 100 9.02 -8.77 0.07
C VAL A 100 8.66 -7.31 0.38
N THR A 101 7.40 -6.92 0.19
CA THR A 101 6.97 -5.55 0.51
C THR A 101 7.04 -5.27 2.01
N MET A 102 6.73 -6.26 2.86
CA MET A 102 6.82 -6.13 4.32
C MET A 102 8.27 -5.95 4.75
N ASP A 103 9.16 -6.84 4.32
CA ASP A 103 10.58 -6.80 4.65
C ASP A 103 11.22 -5.48 4.18
N ALA A 104 10.98 -5.09 2.93
CA ALA A 104 11.43 -3.80 2.40
C ALA A 104 10.89 -2.63 3.24
N PHE A 105 9.61 -2.63 3.60
CA PHE A 105 9.02 -1.55 4.37
C PHE A 105 9.62 -1.46 5.79
N LEU A 106 9.71 -2.59 6.50
CA LEU A 106 10.28 -2.63 7.84
C LEU A 106 11.75 -2.20 7.82
N SER A 107 12.57 -2.79 6.94
CA SER A 107 14.01 -2.55 6.92
C SER A 107 14.39 -1.17 6.40
N THR A 108 13.78 -0.72 5.30
CA THR A 108 14.18 0.55 4.64
C THR A 108 13.48 1.76 5.23
N ILE A 109 12.19 1.65 5.57
CA ILE A 109 11.40 2.80 6.03
C ILE A 109 11.40 2.91 7.55
N LEU A 110 11.23 1.77 8.24
CA LEU A 110 11.23 1.77 9.70
C LEU A 110 12.62 1.53 10.29
N GLY A 111 13.60 1.02 9.53
CA GLY A 111 14.89 0.61 10.11
C GLY A 111 14.76 -0.58 11.07
N VAL A 112 13.78 -1.46 10.83
CA VAL A 112 13.48 -2.64 11.64
C VAL A 112 13.89 -3.90 10.88
N HIS A 113 14.79 -4.69 11.46
CA HIS A 113 15.18 -6.00 10.95
C HIS A 113 14.41 -7.09 11.70
N ALA A 114 13.22 -7.42 11.19
CA ALA A 114 12.36 -8.42 11.81
C ALA A 114 12.85 -9.86 11.55
N ASN A 115 12.48 -10.78 12.43
CA ASN A 115 12.74 -12.20 12.25
C ASN A 115 11.83 -12.83 11.17
N GLU A 116 12.17 -14.06 10.79
CA GLU A 116 11.49 -14.79 9.71
C GLU A 116 10.03 -15.12 10.00
N ASP A 117 9.70 -15.45 11.24
CA ASP A 117 8.32 -15.75 11.66
C ASP A 117 7.41 -14.53 11.44
N LEU A 118 7.87 -13.33 11.85
CA LEU A 118 7.10 -12.10 11.64
C LEU A 118 6.93 -11.81 10.16
N LEU A 119 8.01 -11.88 9.36
CA LEU A 119 7.93 -11.59 7.93
C LEU A 119 7.03 -12.58 7.19
N THR A 120 6.98 -13.84 7.64
CA THR A 120 6.21 -14.90 6.98
C THR A 120 4.74 -14.87 7.36
N GLU A 121 4.43 -14.67 8.64
CA GLU A 121 3.07 -14.83 9.18
C GLU A 121 2.29 -13.51 9.27
N LEU A 122 2.95 -12.40 9.62
CA LEU A 122 2.27 -11.12 9.87
C LEU A 122 1.39 -10.65 8.71
N PRO A 123 1.84 -10.72 7.42
CA PRO A 123 1.01 -10.32 6.30
C PRO A 123 -0.36 -10.98 6.23
N ASP A 124 -0.37 -12.31 6.35
CA ASP A 124 -1.60 -13.09 6.22
C ASP A 124 -2.44 -13.01 7.49
N LEU A 125 -1.81 -12.86 8.66
CA LEU A 125 -2.51 -12.66 9.92
C LEU A 125 -3.29 -11.33 9.96
N ILE A 126 -2.69 -10.23 9.46
CA ILE A 126 -3.39 -8.94 9.32
C ILE A 126 -4.62 -9.09 8.41
N ILE A 127 -4.48 -9.79 7.29
CA ILE A 127 -5.57 -9.99 6.33
C ILE A 127 -6.67 -10.89 6.91
N HIS A 128 -6.28 -11.97 7.60
CA HIS A 128 -7.19 -12.88 8.31
C HIS A 128 -8.02 -12.14 9.34
N LEU A 129 -7.37 -11.39 10.24
CA LEU A 129 -8.04 -10.62 11.31
C LEU A 129 -8.97 -9.53 10.76
N TRP A 130 -8.77 -9.07 9.53
CA TRP A 130 -9.72 -8.15 8.88
C TRP A 130 -11.09 -8.81 8.66
N LYS A 131 -11.11 -10.10 8.31
CA LYS A 131 -12.33 -10.89 8.08
C LYS A 131 -12.83 -11.54 9.37
N ASN A 132 -11.92 -12.12 10.13
CA ASN A 132 -12.17 -12.93 11.31
C ASN A 132 -11.86 -12.13 12.57
N ARG A 133 -12.57 -11.01 12.73
CA ARG A 133 -12.23 -9.97 13.72
C ARG A 133 -12.22 -10.50 15.14
N THR A 134 -13.07 -11.45 15.48
CA THR A 134 -13.21 -12.01 16.84
C THR A 134 -12.30 -13.20 17.11
N ASP A 135 -11.41 -13.57 16.19
CA ASP A 135 -10.48 -14.70 16.35
C ASP A 135 -9.39 -14.35 17.38
N THR A 136 -9.57 -14.84 18.60
CA THR A 136 -8.67 -14.58 19.72
C THR A 136 -7.32 -15.29 19.57
N ALA A 137 -7.28 -16.46 18.94
CA ALA A 137 -6.04 -17.20 18.71
C ALA A 137 -5.15 -16.46 17.71
N ALA A 138 -5.74 -15.94 16.63
CA ALA A 138 -5.02 -15.11 15.67
C ALA A 138 -4.49 -13.79 16.30
N ARG A 139 -5.28 -13.17 17.20
CA ARG A 139 -4.81 -11.99 17.94
C ARG A 139 -3.67 -12.32 18.91
N HIS A 140 -3.75 -13.44 19.61
CA HIS A 140 -2.66 -13.90 20.49
C HIS A 140 -1.39 -14.14 19.69
N ARG A 141 -1.49 -14.82 18.54
CA ARG A 141 -0.35 -15.04 17.64
C ARG A 141 0.29 -13.73 17.16
N LEU A 142 -0.52 -12.72 16.87
CA LEU A 142 -0.04 -11.39 16.50
C LEU A 142 0.79 -10.75 17.62
N GLN A 143 0.32 -10.84 18.86
CA GLN A 143 1.03 -10.34 20.05
C GLN A 143 2.34 -11.10 20.31
N GLU A 144 2.36 -12.42 20.12
CA GLU A 144 3.58 -13.24 20.20
C GLU A 144 4.63 -12.79 19.19
N LEU A 145 4.24 -12.58 17.92
CA LEU A 145 5.15 -12.13 16.86
C LEU A 145 5.78 -10.77 17.19
N PHE A 146 5.00 -9.82 17.70
CA PHE A 146 5.54 -8.53 18.12
C PHE A 146 6.40 -8.61 19.37
N SER A 147 6.04 -9.44 20.34
CA SER A 147 6.84 -9.67 21.55
C SER A 147 8.21 -10.25 21.21
N ALA A 148 8.24 -11.23 20.29
CA ALA A 148 9.49 -11.83 19.79
C ALA A 148 10.36 -10.86 18.98
N ASN A 149 9.81 -9.74 18.50
CA ASN A 149 10.52 -8.71 17.73
C ASN A 149 10.65 -7.38 18.49
N LYS A 150 10.32 -7.36 19.79
CA LYS A 150 10.27 -6.13 20.58
C LYS A 150 11.58 -5.34 20.53
N ASP A 151 12.71 -6.04 20.65
CA ASP A 151 14.04 -5.42 20.62
C ASP A 151 14.33 -4.80 19.25
N ASN A 152 13.97 -5.49 18.16
CA ASN A 152 14.13 -5.00 16.79
C ASN A 152 13.33 -3.71 16.54
N PHE A 153 12.09 -3.65 17.04
CA PHE A 153 11.29 -2.41 16.97
C PHE A 153 11.86 -1.33 17.88
N SER A 154 12.31 -1.68 19.09
CA SER A 154 12.84 -0.71 20.05
C SER A 154 14.08 0.03 19.55
N GLN A 155 14.85 -0.54 18.62
CA GLN A 155 16.03 0.09 18.02
C GLN A 155 15.68 1.10 16.91
N SER A 156 14.44 1.10 16.42
CA SER A 156 14.02 2.01 15.36
C SER A 156 13.75 3.42 15.90
N GLU A 157 14.59 4.37 15.48
CA GLU A 157 14.42 5.79 15.80
C GLU A 157 13.09 6.35 15.24
N PHE A 158 12.68 5.88 14.06
CA PHE A 158 11.40 6.26 13.49
C PHE A 158 10.23 5.78 14.35
N TRP A 159 10.29 4.54 14.81
CA TRP A 159 9.28 3.93 15.65
C TRP A 159 9.19 4.61 17.02
N GLN A 160 10.31 4.83 17.69
CA GLN A 160 10.35 5.55 18.98
C GLN A 160 9.68 6.93 18.89
N HIS A 161 10.00 7.71 17.85
CA HIS A 161 9.38 9.02 17.64
C HIS A 161 7.87 8.93 17.38
N LEU A 162 7.41 7.90 16.67
CA LEU A 162 5.97 7.68 16.51
C LEU A 162 5.30 7.38 17.83
N GLN A 163 5.90 6.56 18.69
CA GLN A 163 5.39 6.28 20.03
C GLN A 163 5.30 7.57 20.86
N THR A 164 6.31 8.44 20.80
CA THR A 164 6.28 9.75 21.46
C THR A 164 5.11 10.59 20.96
N ILE A 165 4.91 10.70 19.64
CA ILE A 165 3.79 11.46 19.07
C ILE A 165 2.45 10.92 19.56
N LEU A 166 2.28 9.59 19.62
CA LEU A 166 1.04 8.99 20.11
C LEU A 166 0.86 9.25 21.62
N ALA A 167 1.91 9.13 22.42
CA ALA A 167 1.89 9.40 23.85
C ALA A 167 1.55 10.88 24.16
N ASP A 168 2.10 11.83 23.40
CA ASP A 168 1.82 13.26 23.53
C ASP A 168 0.34 13.62 23.25
N HIS A 169 -0.40 12.73 22.59
CA HIS A 169 -1.83 12.87 22.29
C HIS A 169 -2.70 11.90 23.13
N MET A 170 -2.21 11.49 24.30
CA MET A 170 -2.90 10.58 25.22
C MET A 170 -4.37 10.99 25.47
N ASP A 171 -4.62 12.28 25.75
CA ASP A 171 -5.97 12.77 26.06
C ASP A 171 -6.96 12.53 24.92
N ASP A 172 -6.53 12.62 23.66
CA ASP A 172 -7.38 12.35 22.50
C ASP A 172 -7.63 10.85 22.31
N ILE A 173 -6.62 10.02 22.57
CA ILE A 173 -6.72 8.57 22.46
C ILE A 173 -7.62 8.00 23.58
N LEU A 174 -7.47 8.47 24.82
CA LEU A 174 -8.24 8.01 25.99
C LEU A 174 -9.74 8.34 25.89
N LYS A 175 -10.14 9.34 25.07
CA LYS A 175 -11.55 9.59 24.74
C LYS A 175 -12.20 8.43 23.99
N ILE A 176 -11.42 7.64 23.25
CA ILE A 176 -11.89 6.56 22.39
C ILE A 176 -11.65 5.18 23.01
N THR A 177 -10.46 4.97 23.59
CA THR A 177 -10.05 3.69 24.17
C THR A 177 -9.35 3.90 25.51
N LYS A 178 -9.93 3.36 26.58
CA LYS A 178 -9.41 3.51 27.95
C LYS A 178 -8.49 2.37 28.38
N ASN A 179 -8.74 1.16 27.88
CA ASN A 179 -7.95 -0.02 28.22
C ASN A 179 -6.74 -0.15 27.29
N ASP A 180 -5.68 -0.78 27.78
CA ASP A 180 -4.48 -1.16 27.02
C ASP A 180 -3.87 0.02 26.24
N PHE A 181 -3.87 1.22 26.84
CA PHE A 181 -3.32 2.43 26.20
C PHE A 181 -1.85 2.22 25.82
N ASP A 182 -1.03 1.75 26.75
CA ASP A 182 0.39 1.50 26.52
C ASP A 182 0.62 0.47 25.42
N GLU A 183 -0.17 -0.61 25.39
CA GLU A 183 -0.12 -1.63 24.34
C GLU A 183 -0.49 -1.02 22.98
N LYS A 184 -1.57 -0.22 22.92
CA LYS A 184 -2.03 0.42 21.68
C LYS A 184 -1.03 1.45 21.17
N VAL A 185 -0.42 2.25 22.03
CA VAL A 185 0.63 3.23 21.66
C VAL A 185 1.89 2.53 21.17
N SER A 186 2.26 1.41 21.80
CA SER A 186 3.45 0.62 21.44
C SER A 186 3.20 -0.44 20.37
N ASN A 187 2.03 -0.46 19.74
CA ASN A 187 1.69 -1.42 18.71
C ASN A 187 2.26 -1.04 17.33
N PRO A 188 3.15 -1.86 16.72
CA PRO A 188 3.73 -1.58 15.41
C PRO A 188 2.71 -1.43 14.27
N LEU A 189 1.50 -1.98 14.41
CA LEU A 189 0.43 -1.85 13.41
C LEU A 189 -0.04 -0.40 13.20
N ASN A 190 0.27 0.51 14.12
CA ASN A 190 0.03 1.95 13.93
C ASN A 190 0.70 2.52 12.68
N ILE A 191 1.80 1.91 12.21
CA ILE A 191 2.45 2.31 10.95
C ILE A 191 2.50 1.19 9.90
N ILE A 192 2.57 -0.08 10.31
CA ILE A 192 2.64 -1.19 9.35
C ILE A 192 1.39 -1.23 8.47
N VAL A 193 0.18 -1.23 9.05
CA VAL A 193 -1.05 -1.31 8.25
C VAL A 193 -1.16 -0.18 7.22
N PRO A 194 -1.02 1.12 7.58
CA PRO A 194 -1.15 2.19 6.60
C PRO A 194 0.00 2.27 5.60
N GLY A 195 1.21 1.80 5.94
CA GLY A 195 2.37 1.85 5.06
C GLY A 195 2.52 0.64 4.13
N TRP A 196 2.16 -0.55 4.59
CA TRP A 196 2.37 -1.81 3.86
C TRP A 196 1.13 -2.26 3.08
N GLU A 197 -0.08 -2.19 3.65
CA GLU A 197 -1.26 -2.87 3.07
C GLU A 197 -1.63 -2.34 1.68
N THR A 198 -1.58 -1.02 1.51
CA THR A 198 -1.87 -0.40 0.21
C THR A 198 -0.75 -0.64 -0.78
N MET A 199 0.50 -0.68 -0.31
CA MET A 199 1.69 -0.76 -1.15
C MET A 199 1.84 -2.13 -1.82
N TRP A 200 1.68 -3.23 -1.07
CA TRP A 200 1.83 -4.57 -1.64
C TRP A 200 0.79 -4.81 -2.75
N ARG A 201 -0.41 -4.21 -2.65
CA ARG A 201 -1.43 -4.27 -3.70
C ARG A 201 -0.98 -3.57 -4.97
N VAL A 202 -0.38 -2.38 -4.88
CA VAL A 202 0.13 -1.65 -6.05
C VAL A 202 1.20 -2.48 -6.76
N VAL A 203 2.13 -3.05 -6.00
CA VAL A 203 3.18 -3.93 -6.54
C VAL A 203 2.55 -5.17 -7.19
N PHE A 204 1.62 -5.83 -6.49
CA PHE A 204 0.96 -7.05 -6.95
C PHE A 204 0.21 -6.85 -8.28
N TYR A 205 -0.67 -5.84 -8.36
CA TYR A 205 -1.43 -5.57 -9.58
C TYR A 205 -0.53 -5.09 -10.73
N SER A 206 0.55 -4.37 -10.45
CA SER A 206 1.52 -3.99 -11.48
C SER A 206 2.20 -5.22 -12.08
N LEU A 207 2.62 -6.17 -11.24
CA LEU A 207 3.20 -7.44 -11.70
C LEU A 207 2.18 -8.26 -12.50
N LEU A 208 0.93 -8.38 -12.03
CA LEU A 208 -0.11 -9.11 -12.78
C LEU A 208 -0.35 -8.55 -14.18
N GLU A 209 -0.41 -7.22 -14.32
CA GLU A 209 -0.62 -6.58 -15.63
C GLU A 209 0.60 -6.71 -16.55
N LEU A 210 1.81 -6.69 -16.00
CA LEU A 210 3.04 -6.95 -16.74
C LEU A 210 3.13 -8.40 -17.21
N LEU A 211 2.88 -9.37 -16.32
CA LEU A 211 2.96 -10.80 -16.64
C LEU A 211 1.90 -11.22 -17.67
N ARG A 212 0.75 -10.54 -17.72
CA ARG A 212 -0.28 -10.74 -18.76
C ARG A 212 0.06 -10.06 -20.09
N ARG A 213 1.12 -9.25 -20.18
CA ARG A 213 1.53 -8.52 -21.39
C ARG A 213 3.03 -8.70 -21.65
N PRO A 214 3.42 -9.83 -22.25
CA PRO A 214 4.82 -10.15 -22.52
C PRO A 214 5.58 -9.03 -23.26
N ASP A 215 4.98 -8.41 -24.28
CA ASP A 215 5.63 -7.31 -25.02
C ASP A 215 6.00 -6.12 -24.13
N LEU A 216 5.07 -5.72 -23.25
CA LEU A 216 5.28 -4.63 -22.29
C LEU A 216 6.32 -5.00 -21.22
N LEU A 217 6.30 -6.25 -20.76
CA LEU A 217 7.26 -6.77 -19.80
C LEU A 217 8.68 -6.82 -20.37
N GLU A 218 8.83 -7.30 -21.61
CA GLU A 218 10.12 -7.37 -22.29
C GLU A 218 10.68 -5.97 -22.61
N GLU A 219 9.82 -5.02 -23.02
CA GLU A 219 10.21 -3.62 -23.18
C GLU A 219 10.73 -3.03 -21.86
N LEU A 220 10.01 -3.27 -20.74
CA LEU A 220 10.43 -2.80 -19.43
C LEU A 220 11.74 -3.46 -18.98
N ARG A 221 11.92 -4.75 -19.22
CA ARG A 221 13.16 -5.48 -18.90
C ARG A 221 14.36 -4.95 -19.67
N ALA A 222 14.19 -4.63 -20.96
CA ALA A 222 15.25 -4.01 -21.74
C ALA A 222 15.70 -2.68 -21.11
N GLN A 223 14.76 -1.81 -20.72
CA GLN A 223 15.07 -0.54 -20.04
C GLN A 223 15.75 -0.75 -18.67
N LEU A 224 15.31 -1.76 -17.91
CA LEU A 224 15.92 -2.10 -16.62
C LEU A 224 17.33 -2.68 -16.78
N ASN A 225 17.60 -3.48 -17.83
CA ASN A 225 18.92 -4.02 -18.09
C ASN A 225 19.92 -2.92 -18.52
N ASP A 226 19.47 -1.96 -19.32
CA ASP A 226 20.30 -0.82 -19.74
C ASP A 226 20.65 0.11 -18.57
N SER A 227 19.75 0.24 -17.60
CA SER A 227 19.97 1.07 -16.42
C SER A 227 19.32 0.49 -15.15
N PRO A 228 19.96 -0.52 -14.50
CA PRO A 228 19.38 -1.29 -13.38
C PRO A 228 19.04 -0.47 -12.14
N LYS A 229 19.69 0.69 -11.99
CA LYS A 229 19.52 1.62 -10.87
C LYS A 229 18.66 2.83 -11.22
N SER A 230 18.05 2.85 -12.40
CA SER A 230 17.12 3.90 -12.81
C SER A 230 15.67 3.56 -12.46
N HIS A 231 14.80 4.56 -12.53
CA HIS A 231 13.36 4.37 -12.53
C HIS A 231 12.88 4.59 -13.98
N PRO A 232 12.67 3.53 -14.77
CA PRO A 232 12.28 3.70 -16.16
C PRO A 232 10.96 4.45 -16.27
N VAL A 233 10.86 5.35 -17.25
CA VAL A 233 9.63 6.14 -17.48
C VAL A 233 8.44 5.22 -17.74
N LEU A 234 8.67 4.09 -18.44
CA LEU A 234 7.65 3.07 -18.67
C LEU A 234 7.12 2.47 -17.36
N LEU A 235 7.99 2.24 -16.38
CA LEU A 235 7.58 1.73 -15.06
C LEU A 235 6.70 2.75 -14.34
N GLU A 236 7.03 4.04 -14.42
CA GLU A 236 6.18 5.09 -13.85
C GLU A 236 4.79 5.10 -14.49
N TRP A 237 4.71 4.91 -15.81
CA TRP A 237 3.43 4.81 -16.53
C TRP A 237 2.63 3.56 -16.13
N VAL A 238 3.29 2.42 -15.98
CA VAL A 238 2.68 1.17 -15.48
C VAL A 238 2.09 1.39 -14.10
N LEU A 239 2.86 1.98 -13.17
CA LEU A 239 2.39 2.25 -11.81
C LEU A 239 1.21 3.24 -11.78
N LYS A 240 1.25 4.29 -12.61
CA LYS A 240 0.15 5.25 -12.72
C LYS A 240 -1.12 4.60 -13.26
N GLU A 241 -1.01 3.75 -14.27
CA GLU A 241 -2.16 3.04 -14.82
C GLU A 241 -2.69 1.96 -13.85
N THR A 242 -1.81 1.28 -13.12
CA THR A 242 -2.20 0.38 -12.03
C THR A 242 -2.98 1.13 -10.96
N LEU A 243 -2.50 2.28 -10.50
CA LEU A 243 -3.18 3.09 -9.50
C LEU A 243 -4.50 3.68 -10.00
N ARG A 244 -4.61 3.95 -11.32
CA ARG A 244 -5.86 4.36 -11.95
C ARG A 244 -6.87 3.21 -11.91
N LEU A 245 -6.52 2.05 -12.48
CA LEU A 245 -7.45 0.93 -12.63
C LEU A 245 -7.71 0.18 -11.33
N TYR A 246 -6.72 0.07 -10.46
CA TYR A 246 -6.72 -0.76 -9.26
C TYR A 246 -6.35 0.03 -7.99
N PRO A 247 -7.05 1.15 -7.69
CA PRO A 247 -6.73 1.98 -6.53
C PRO A 247 -6.91 1.16 -5.24
N PRO A 248 -5.89 1.04 -4.37
CA PRO A 248 -6.02 0.34 -3.10
C PRO A 248 -7.14 0.93 -2.22
N THR A 249 -7.30 2.26 -2.26
CA THR A 249 -8.44 2.96 -1.66
C THR A 249 -9.51 3.23 -2.71
N LYS A 250 -10.47 2.30 -2.84
CA LYS A 250 -11.57 2.41 -3.82
C LYS A 250 -12.60 3.48 -3.45
N ASN A 251 -12.85 3.65 -2.15
CA ASN A 251 -13.89 4.51 -1.61
C ASN A 251 -13.34 5.38 -0.49
N ILE A 252 -13.74 6.65 -0.48
CA ILE A 252 -13.41 7.60 0.59
C ILE A 252 -14.70 8.10 1.23
N TYR A 253 -14.89 7.76 2.51
CA TYR A 253 -16.07 8.14 3.26
C TYR A 253 -15.86 9.46 4.03
N ARG A 254 -16.88 10.32 4.00
CA ARG A 254 -16.93 11.59 4.75
C ARG A 254 -18.31 11.77 5.38
N THR A 255 -18.34 12.48 6.50
CA THR A 255 -19.56 12.89 7.18
C THR A 255 -19.59 14.41 7.29
N ASN A 256 -20.71 15.02 6.91
CA ASN A 256 -20.98 16.43 7.15
C ASN A 256 -21.27 16.63 8.65
N VAL A 257 -20.45 17.40 9.36
CA VAL A 257 -20.59 17.57 10.82
C VAL A 257 -21.78 18.44 11.25
N GLN A 258 -22.40 19.15 10.31
CA GLN A 258 -23.56 20.02 10.58
C GLN A 258 -24.89 19.31 10.33
N THR A 259 -24.92 18.38 9.37
CA THR A 259 -26.16 17.71 8.91
C THR A 259 -26.16 16.19 9.14
N ASP A 260 -25.06 15.62 9.62
CA ASP A 260 -24.80 14.17 9.70
C ASP A 260 -24.90 13.43 8.36
N GLU A 261 -24.93 14.14 7.23
CA GLU A 261 -24.97 13.54 5.90
C GLU A 261 -23.68 12.73 5.63
N GLN A 262 -23.84 11.47 5.24
CA GLN A 262 -22.74 10.60 4.86
C GLN A 262 -22.61 10.47 3.35
N VAL A 263 -21.39 10.70 2.85
CA VAL A 263 -21.03 10.61 1.45
C VAL A 263 -19.88 9.62 1.23
N CYS A 264 -19.92 8.93 0.10
CA CYS A 264 -18.90 8.00 -0.36
C CYS A 264 -18.36 8.47 -1.70
N ILE A 265 -17.13 8.96 -1.74
CA ILE A 265 -16.44 9.27 -2.99
C ILE A 265 -15.90 7.96 -3.57
N SER A 266 -16.42 7.55 -4.73
CA SER A 266 -15.95 6.35 -5.43
C SER A 266 -14.77 6.71 -6.32
N VAL A 267 -13.56 6.57 -5.78
CA VAL A 267 -12.31 6.76 -6.53
C VAL A 267 -12.25 5.80 -7.72
N LEU A 268 -12.72 4.56 -7.51
CA LEU A 268 -12.76 3.54 -8.56
C LEU A 268 -13.59 3.98 -9.76
N ASP A 269 -14.81 4.49 -9.54
CA ASP A 269 -15.71 4.90 -10.62
C ASP A 269 -15.21 6.18 -11.30
N ILE A 270 -14.67 7.14 -10.53
CA ILE A 270 -14.03 8.35 -11.08
C ILE A 270 -12.86 7.96 -12.01
N HIS A 271 -12.01 7.03 -11.57
CA HIS A 271 -10.85 6.57 -12.34
C HIS A 271 -11.21 5.78 -13.59
N ARG A 272 -12.39 5.15 -13.61
CA ARG A 272 -12.88 4.28 -14.71
C ARG A 272 -13.97 4.95 -15.55
N ASN A 273 -14.24 6.24 -15.34
CA ASN A 273 -15.27 6.99 -16.04
C ASN A 273 -14.95 7.09 -17.55
N LYS A 274 -15.75 6.43 -18.38
CA LYS A 274 -15.57 6.40 -19.85
C LYS A 274 -15.70 7.76 -20.53
N THR A 275 -16.45 8.70 -19.94
CA THR A 275 -16.56 10.07 -20.46
C THR A 275 -15.24 10.84 -20.31
N VAL A 276 -14.44 10.51 -19.29
CA VAL A 276 -13.15 11.18 -19.00
C VAL A 276 -11.97 10.43 -19.61
N TRP A 277 -11.97 9.10 -19.50
CA TRP A 277 -10.85 8.24 -19.87
C TRP A 277 -11.01 7.57 -21.25
N GLY A 278 -12.14 7.78 -21.91
CA GLY A 278 -12.46 7.23 -23.23
C GLY A 278 -13.17 5.87 -23.17
N ALA A 279 -13.54 5.35 -24.34
CA ALA A 279 -14.19 4.03 -24.46
C ALA A 279 -13.33 2.90 -23.89
N ASP A 280 -12.01 3.06 -23.94
CA ASP A 280 -11.00 2.14 -23.43
C ASP A 280 -10.64 2.39 -21.95
N ALA A 281 -11.46 3.12 -21.18
CA ALA A 281 -11.19 3.44 -19.77
C ALA A 281 -10.90 2.23 -18.87
N LEU A 282 -11.38 1.05 -19.22
CA LEU A 282 -11.15 -0.19 -18.48
C LEU A 282 -9.90 -0.96 -18.97
N ASN A 283 -9.32 -0.58 -20.10
CA ASN A 283 -8.16 -1.23 -20.67
C ASN A 283 -6.91 -0.69 -19.97
N PHE A 284 -6.04 -1.60 -19.52
CA PHE A 284 -4.73 -1.26 -18.98
C PHE A 284 -3.82 -0.73 -20.10
N ARG A 285 -3.62 0.58 -20.13
CA ARG A 285 -2.86 1.28 -21.17
C ARG A 285 -1.88 2.30 -20.54
N PRO A 286 -0.68 1.87 -20.13
CA PRO A 286 0.33 2.76 -19.54
C PRO A 286 0.64 3.99 -20.40
N GLN A 287 0.62 3.86 -21.72
CA GLN A 287 0.89 4.93 -22.68
C GLN A 287 -0.06 6.14 -22.56
N ARG A 288 -1.17 6.04 -21.80
CA ARG A 288 -1.98 7.22 -21.41
C ARG A 288 -1.15 8.30 -20.74
N PHE A 289 -0.15 7.90 -19.94
CA PHE A 289 0.72 8.79 -19.18
C PHE A 289 1.96 9.24 -19.96
N GLN A 290 2.12 8.81 -21.22
CA GLN A 290 3.16 9.31 -22.12
C GLN A 290 2.95 10.77 -22.50
N ARG A 291 1.69 11.20 -22.55
CA ARG A 291 1.31 12.59 -22.83
C ARG A 291 0.79 13.24 -21.57
N GLU A 292 0.82 14.57 -21.57
CA GLU A 292 0.11 15.38 -20.59
C GLU A 292 -1.38 14.99 -20.56
N LEU A 293 -1.88 14.63 -19.39
CA LEU A 293 -3.31 14.41 -19.17
C LEU A 293 -4.07 15.74 -19.36
N THR A 294 -5.30 15.64 -19.86
CA THR A 294 -6.22 16.79 -19.86
C THR A 294 -6.50 17.27 -18.44
N ASP A 295 -6.95 18.52 -18.27
CA ASP A 295 -7.27 19.05 -16.93
C ASP A 295 -8.34 18.23 -16.21
N GLU A 296 -9.31 17.69 -16.96
CA GLU A 296 -10.33 16.82 -16.39
C GLU A 296 -9.75 15.46 -15.96
N GLN A 297 -8.89 14.84 -16.77
CA GLN A 297 -8.20 13.62 -16.37
C GLN A 297 -7.28 13.84 -15.16
N LYS A 298 -6.56 14.96 -15.09
CA LYS A 298 -5.75 15.35 -13.93
C LYS A 298 -6.61 15.48 -12.67
N ARG A 299 -7.82 16.04 -12.79
CA ARG A 299 -8.78 16.17 -11.69
C ARG A 299 -9.34 14.82 -11.24
N CYS A 300 -9.65 13.93 -12.18
CA CYS A 300 -10.15 12.59 -11.92
C CYS A 300 -9.08 11.63 -11.40
N TYR A 301 -7.80 11.88 -11.65
CA TYR A 301 -6.71 11.02 -11.18
C TYR A 301 -6.42 11.29 -9.69
N LEU A 302 -7.05 10.49 -8.82
CA LEU A 302 -7.08 10.60 -7.35
C LEU A 302 -6.45 9.38 -6.62
N PRO A 303 -5.32 8.79 -7.09
CA PRO A 303 -4.78 7.56 -6.51
C PRO A 303 -4.34 7.70 -5.03
N PHE A 304 -4.12 8.93 -4.59
CA PHE A 304 -3.67 9.27 -3.24
C PHE A 304 -4.60 10.25 -2.52
N SER A 305 -5.83 10.43 -3.02
CA SER A 305 -6.72 11.51 -2.57
C SER A 305 -5.98 12.87 -2.58
N ILE A 306 -6.20 13.73 -1.59
CA ILE A 306 -5.53 15.02 -1.43
C ILE A 306 -4.53 15.08 -0.27
N SER A 307 -4.48 14.06 0.60
CA SER A 307 -3.84 14.17 1.92
C SER A 307 -2.82 13.08 2.25
N CYS A 308 -2.61 12.11 1.36
CA CYS A 308 -1.64 11.04 1.56
C CYS A 308 -0.21 11.60 1.71
N PRO A 309 0.51 11.26 2.80
CA PRO A 309 1.92 11.65 3.00
C PRO A 309 2.86 11.16 1.90
N ALA A 310 2.61 9.98 1.34
CA ALA A 310 3.47 9.30 0.38
C ALA A 310 3.27 9.76 -1.08
N ARG A 311 2.30 10.64 -1.36
CA ARG A 311 1.89 11.00 -2.74
C ARG A 311 2.98 11.69 -3.56
N HIS A 312 3.94 12.33 -2.89
CA HIS A 312 4.96 13.15 -3.52
C HIS A 312 6.20 12.30 -3.79
N LYS A 313 6.23 11.70 -4.99
CA LYS A 313 7.30 10.81 -5.50
C LYS A 313 7.45 9.47 -4.75
N PHE A 314 7.52 9.48 -3.43
CA PHE A 314 7.83 8.29 -2.61
C PHE A 314 7.03 7.05 -3.00
N ALA A 315 5.70 7.13 -3.10
CA ALA A 315 4.88 5.96 -3.42
C ALA A 315 5.24 5.33 -4.76
N TYR A 316 5.48 6.14 -5.80
CA TYR A 316 5.90 5.64 -7.11
C TYR A 316 7.32 5.09 -7.07
N THR A 317 8.23 5.80 -6.40
CA THR A 317 9.63 5.39 -6.23
C THR A 317 9.74 4.04 -5.52
N PHE A 318 9.03 3.86 -4.41
CA PHE A 318 9.06 2.65 -3.61
C PHE A 318 8.39 1.46 -4.33
N ALA A 319 7.20 1.68 -4.90
CA ALA A 319 6.54 0.65 -5.70
C ALA A 319 7.38 0.24 -6.92
N GLY A 320 8.01 1.20 -7.60
CA GLY A 320 8.88 0.94 -8.74
C GLY A 320 10.14 0.19 -8.36
N ALA A 321 10.78 0.54 -7.24
CA ALA A 321 11.94 -0.20 -6.75
C ALA A 321 11.57 -1.67 -6.45
N LEU A 322 10.41 -1.91 -5.81
CA LEU A 322 9.91 -3.26 -5.55
C LEU A 322 9.63 -4.04 -6.84
N VAL A 323 8.90 -3.46 -7.79
CA VAL A 323 8.60 -4.12 -9.08
C VAL A 323 9.88 -4.39 -9.85
N SER A 324 10.77 -3.39 -9.99
CA SER A 324 12.06 -3.52 -10.67
C SER A 324 12.90 -4.65 -10.08
N GLN A 325 13.07 -4.69 -8.76
CA GLN A 325 13.90 -5.70 -8.12
C GLN A 325 13.27 -7.10 -8.17
N ILE A 326 11.94 -7.22 -8.14
CA ILE A 326 11.29 -8.53 -8.36
C ILE A 326 11.54 -9.01 -9.80
N LEU A 327 11.43 -8.14 -10.80
CA LEU A 327 11.64 -8.52 -12.21
C LEU A 327 13.11 -8.84 -12.54
N ASN A 328 14.05 -8.10 -11.96
CA ASN A 328 15.49 -8.30 -12.19
C ASN A 328 15.99 -9.62 -11.58
N ASN A 329 15.51 -9.95 -10.38
CA ASN A 329 15.90 -11.21 -9.72
C ASN A 329 15.16 -12.43 -10.28
N TYR A 330 14.13 -12.20 -11.10
CA TYR A 330 13.37 -13.26 -11.76
C TYR A 330 13.14 -12.98 -13.25
N PRO A 331 14.14 -13.25 -14.09
CA PRO A 331 14.02 -13.05 -15.53
C PRO A 331 13.05 -14.05 -16.20
N LYS A 332 12.55 -15.08 -15.50
CA LYS A 332 11.63 -16.09 -16.05
C LYS A 332 10.40 -16.38 -15.20
N ILE A 333 9.76 -15.33 -14.65
CA ILE A 333 8.45 -15.47 -14.01
C ILE A 333 7.42 -15.93 -15.05
N ASN A 334 6.86 -17.12 -14.86
CA ASN A 334 5.72 -17.63 -15.63
C ASN A 334 4.57 -17.98 -14.69
N ILE A 335 3.34 -17.70 -15.12
CA ILE A 335 2.14 -18.01 -14.35
C ILE A 335 1.75 -19.45 -14.63
N THR A 336 1.69 -20.30 -13.60
CA THR A 336 1.42 -21.73 -13.81
C THR A 336 -0.06 -22.05 -14.00
N GLU A 337 -0.94 -21.16 -13.56
CA GLU A 337 -2.40 -21.33 -13.60
C GLU A 337 -3.04 -20.12 -14.31
N GLU A 338 -2.67 -19.92 -15.57
CA GLU A 338 -3.15 -18.78 -16.38
C GLU A 338 -4.68 -18.70 -16.45
N CYS A 339 -5.39 -19.84 -16.33
CA CYS A 339 -6.85 -19.89 -16.30
C CYS A 339 -7.47 -19.12 -15.13
N LEU A 340 -6.72 -18.85 -14.07
CA LEU A 340 -7.17 -18.03 -12.94
C LEU A 340 -7.13 -16.52 -13.25
N LEU A 341 -6.47 -16.11 -14.33
CA LEU A 341 -6.41 -14.72 -14.77
C LEU A 341 -7.39 -14.44 -15.90
N PRO A 342 -8.07 -13.29 -15.86
CA PRO A 342 -8.91 -12.88 -16.98
C PRO A 342 -8.03 -12.53 -18.20
N THR A 343 -8.60 -12.63 -19.41
CA THR A 343 -7.94 -12.21 -20.66
C THR A 343 -7.53 -10.74 -20.61
N VAL A 344 -6.49 -10.34 -21.35
CA VAL A 344 -5.87 -8.99 -21.28
C VAL A 344 -6.83 -7.81 -21.49
N ASP A 345 -7.96 -8.05 -22.14
CA ASP A 345 -9.02 -7.07 -22.42
C ASP A 345 -9.93 -6.81 -21.21
N LEU A 346 -9.88 -7.68 -20.20
CA LEU A 346 -10.68 -7.60 -18.99
C LEU A 346 -9.85 -7.06 -17.82
N THR A 347 -10.48 -6.17 -17.04
CA THR A 347 -9.91 -5.67 -15.78
C THR A 347 -9.79 -6.79 -14.75
N LEU A 348 -8.72 -6.75 -13.96
CA LEU A 348 -8.58 -7.64 -12.82
C LEU A 348 -9.65 -7.34 -11.76
N ASP A 349 -10.21 -8.39 -11.17
CA ASP A 349 -10.91 -8.29 -9.90
C ASP A 349 -9.96 -7.76 -8.82
N ILE A 350 -10.46 -6.82 -8.03
CA ILE A 350 -9.73 -6.16 -6.95
C ILE A 350 -10.30 -6.49 -5.58
N THR A 351 -11.12 -7.53 -5.46
CA THR A 351 -11.50 -8.04 -4.13
C THR A 351 -10.27 -8.54 -3.39
N ARG A 352 -10.41 -8.72 -2.07
CA ARG A 352 -9.26 -9.04 -1.20
C ARG A 352 -8.67 -10.42 -1.48
N ASP A 353 -9.49 -11.30 -2.04
CA ASP A 353 -9.22 -12.72 -2.20
C ASP A 353 -8.90 -13.09 -3.64
N SER A 354 -9.01 -12.14 -4.57
CA SER A 354 -8.64 -12.34 -5.95
C SER A 354 -7.18 -12.77 -6.05
N TYR A 355 -6.95 -13.88 -6.76
CA TYR A 355 -5.63 -14.38 -7.15
C TYR A 355 -4.68 -14.75 -6.00
N HIS A 356 -5.20 -15.00 -4.79
CA HIS A 356 -4.39 -15.46 -3.66
C HIS A 356 -3.68 -16.80 -3.94
N ASP A 357 -4.37 -17.70 -4.65
CA ASP A 357 -3.89 -19.02 -5.07
C ASP A 357 -2.98 -18.97 -6.31
N LEU A 358 -2.80 -17.79 -6.93
CA LEU A 358 -2.01 -17.69 -8.16
C LEU A 358 -0.56 -18.07 -7.89
N THR A 359 -0.13 -19.13 -8.57
CA THR A 359 1.23 -19.66 -8.50
C THR A 359 2.06 -19.22 -9.70
N ILE A 360 3.34 -18.99 -9.45
CA ILE A 360 4.36 -18.70 -10.46
C ILE A 360 5.50 -19.72 -10.38
N THR A 361 6.12 -19.98 -11.51
CA THR A 361 7.47 -20.57 -11.59
C THR A 361 8.46 -19.46 -11.91
N VAL A 362 9.64 -19.53 -11.31
CA VAL A 362 10.66 -18.48 -11.38
C VAL A 362 11.96 -18.97 -11.99
#